data_AF-A0A5N6KAF9-F1
#
_entry.id   AF-A0A5N6KAF9-F1
#
_cell.length_a   1.000
_cell.length_b   1.000
_cell.length_c   1.000
_cell.angle_alpha   90.00
_cell.angle_beta   90.00
_cell.angle_gamma   90.00
#
_symmetry.space_group_name_H-M   'P 1'
#
loop_
_entity.id
_entity.type
_entity.pdbx_description
1 polymer ?
#
loop_
_entity_poly.entity_id
_entity_poly.type
_entity_poly.pdbx_seq_one_letter_code
_entity_poly.pdbx_strand_id
1 'polypeptide(L)'
;MIPIASFKMPPLSSIILAIQSGFNFLNGTINLLSRSAAEKNAEILAIDSIPAIHTIALGSMSIDTFYLIAAQRRDKLAMWLSVIGRIIAVGTFLIDAGPWRNIAIFEGVCGGLLAGSLIWESRDGKEKDKQ
;
A
#
# COMPACT_ATOMS: atom_id res chain seq x y z
N MET A 1 2.65 -30.89 -27.41
CA MET A 1 3.54 -29.71 -27.34
C MET A 1 2.81 -28.67 -26.51
N ILE A 2 3.08 -28.61 -25.21
CA ILE A 2 2.41 -27.70 -24.27
C ILE A 2 3.10 -26.34 -24.44
N PRO A 3 2.37 -25.25 -24.75
CA PRO A 3 3.00 -23.95 -24.87
C PRO A 3 3.54 -23.57 -23.49
N ILE A 4 4.86 -23.44 -23.40
CA ILE A 4 5.53 -22.89 -22.23
C ILE A 4 5.03 -21.46 -22.12
N ALA A 5 4.17 -21.21 -21.13
CA ALA A 5 3.63 -19.89 -20.87
C ALA A 5 4.82 -18.90 -20.81
N SER A 6 4.81 -17.95 -21.73
CA SER A 6 5.72 -16.80 -21.68
C SER A 6 5.52 -16.16 -20.31
N PHE A 7 6.47 -16.39 -19.40
CA PHE A 7 6.46 -15.81 -18.06
C PHE A 7 6.78 -14.31 -18.24
N LYS A 8 5.78 -13.56 -18.69
CA LYS A 8 5.87 -12.11 -18.83
C LYS A 8 5.94 -11.57 -17.42
N MET A 9 7.16 -11.34 -16.95
CA MET A 9 7.45 -10.86 -15.59
C MET A 9 6.44 -9.75 -15.24
N PRO A 10 5.75 -9.87 -14.09
CA PRO A 10 4.79 -8.85 -13.70
C PRO A 10 5.51 -7.50 -13.58
N PRO A 11 4.83 -6.40 -13.94
CA PRO A 11 5.40 -5.07 -13.82
C PRO A 11 5.91 -4.84 -12.39
N LEU A 12 7.05 -4.17 -12.27
CA LEU A 12 7.66 -3.79 -11.00
C LEU A 12 6.66 -3.05 -10.10
N SER A 13 5.82 -2.19 -10.68
CA SER A 13 4.75 -1.48 -9.97
C SER A 13 3.72 -2.41 -9.33
N SER A 14 3.36 -3.49 -10.02
CA SER A 14 2.45 -4.53 -9.51
C SER A 14 3.09 -5.34 -8.39
N ILE A 15 4.38 -5.72 -8.54
CA ILE A 15 5.12 -6.46 -7.50
C ILE A 15 5.25 -5.61 -6.24
N ILE A 16 5.66 -4.34 -6.39
CA ILE A 16 5.85 -3.39 -5.29
C ILE A 16 4.52 -3.16 -4.57
N LEU A 17 3.43 -2.91 -5.30
CA LEU A 17 2.12 -2.70 -4.70
C LEU A 17 1.64 -3.96 -3.97
N ALA A 18 1.81 -5.15 -4.55
CA ALA A 18 1.39 -6.41 -3.92
C ALA A 18 2.14 -6.68 -2.60
N ILE A 19 3.45 -6.44 -2.56
CA ILE A 19 4.25 -6.58 -1.32
C ILE A 19 3.80 -5.57 -0.26
N GLN A 20 3.60 -4.31 -0.64
CA GLN A 20 3.18 -3.27 0.28
C GLN A 20 1.78 -3.55 0.85
N SER A 21 0.83 -3.90 0.01
CA SER A 21 -0.54 -4.26 0.42
C SER A 21 -0.57 -5.53 1.25
N GLY A 22 0.26 -6.54 0.93
CA GLY A 22 0.38 -7.76 1.74
C GLY A 22 0.89 -7.46 3.15
N PHE A 23 1.89 -6.59 3.29
CA PHE A 23 2.42 -6.20 4.60
C PHE A 23 1.40 -5.43 5.44
N ASN A 24 0.71 -4.44 4.85
CA ASN A 24 -0.33 -3.69 5.56
C ASN A 24 -1.53 -4.58 5.93
N PHE A 25 -1.94 -5.50 5.06
CA PHE A 25 -3.00 -6.46 5.34
C PHE A 25 -2.64 -7.35 6.55
N LEU A 26 -1.41 -7.84 6.63
CA LEU A 26 -0.93 -8.62 7.78
C LEU A 26 -0.94 -7.79 9.06
N ASN A 27 -0.46 -6.53 9.00
CA ASN A 27 -0.50 -5.64 10.16
C ASN A 27 -1.92 -5.35 10.64
N GLY A 28 -2.87 -5.12 9.72
CA GLY A 28 -4.29 -4.98 10.05
C GLY A 28 -4.88 -6.24 10.68
N THR A 29 -4.51 -7.41 10.15
CA THR A 29 -4.95 -8.71 10.69
C THR A 29 -4.43 -8.95 12.11
N ILE A 30 -3.16 -8.62 12.38
CA ILE A 30 -2.56 -8.76 13.72
C ILE A 30 -3.28 -7.85 14.71
N ASN A 31 -3.68 -6.64 14.31
CA ASN A 31 -4.46 -5.73 15.14
C ASN A 31 -5.88 -6.24 15.46
N LEU A 32 -6.45 -7.08 14.60
CA LEU A 32 -7.76 -7.70 14.84
C LEU A 32 -7.64 -8.98 15.69
N LEU A 33 -6.59 -9.76 15.51
CA LEU A 33 -6.41 -11.05 16.20
C LEU A 33 -5.75 -10.91 17.58
N SER A 34 -4.92 -9.89 17.78
CA SER A 34 -4.19 -9.68 19.02
C SER A 34 -4.70 -8.44 19.75
N ARG A 35 -5.39 -8.68 20.87
CA ARG A 35 -5.85 -7.62 21.78
C ARG A 35 -4.69 -6.77 22.30
N SER A 36 -3.53 -7.37 22.55
CA SER A 36 -2.32 -6.65 22.98
C SER A 36 -1.79 -5.71 21.90
N ALA A 37 -1.88 -6.09 20.61
CA ALA A 37 -1.53 -5.22 19.50
C ALA A 37 -2.55 -4.08 19.34
N ALA A 38 -3.84 -4.37 19.52
CA ALA A 38 -4.90 -3.36 19.52
C ALA A 38 -4.72 -2.34 20.66
N GLU A 39 -4.43 -2.78 21.89
CA GLU A 39 -4.22 -1.91 23.06
C GLU A 39 -2.97 -1.04 22.91
N LYS A 40 -1.86 -1.59 22.40
CA LYS A 40 -0.66 -0.81 22.10
C LYS A 40 -0.91 0.25 21.01
N ASN A 41 -1.70 -0.09 19.99
CA ASN A 41 -2.10 0.86 18.98
C ASN A 41 -3.11 1.89 19.52
N ALA A 42 -4.01 1.52 20.44
CA ALA A 42 -4.92 2.45 21.12
C ALA A 42 -4.14 3.56 21.84
N GLU A 43 -3.10 3.17 22.56
CA GLU A 43 -2.19 4.07 23.27
C GLU A 43 -1.42 4.99 22.31
N ILE A 44 -0.91 4.44 21.21
CA ILE A 44 -0.17 5.20 20.17
C ILE A 44 -1.09 6.16 19.40
N LEU A 45 -2.31 5.72 19.08
CA LEU A 45 -3.31 6.50 18.36
C LEU A 45 -4.05 7.49 19.27
N ALA A 46 -3.84 7.45 20.59
CA ALA A 46 -4.62 8.17 21.60
C ALA A 46 -6.15 7.97 21.43
N ILE A 47 -6.55 6.79 20.97
CA ILE A 47 -7.95 6.42 20.75
C ILE A 47 -8.39 5.53 21.91
N ASP A 48 -9.35 6.01 22.69
CA ASP A 48 -9.85 5.31 23.88
C ASP A 48 -10.85 4.16 23.55
N SER A 49 -11.02 3.85 22.26
CA SER A 49 -12.00 2.88 21.79
C SER A 49 -11.39 1.80 20.89
N ILE A 50 -11.26 0.59 21.45
CA ILE A 50 -10.91 -0.65 20.72
C ILE A 50 -11.78 -0.88 19.47
N PRO A 51 -13.11 -0.61 19.49
CA PRO A 51 -13.94 -0.75 18.29
C PRO A 51 -13.49 0.13 17.12
N ALA A 52 -13.02 1.36 17.39
CA ALA A 52 -12.53 2.25 16.33
C ALA A 52 -11.25 1.69 15.69
N ILE A 53 -10.37 1.05 16.47
CA ILE A 53 -9.16 0.40 15.96
C ILE A 53 -9.52 -0.78 15.05
N HIS A 54 -10.54 -1.56 15.41
CA HIS A 54 -11.03 -2.63 14.54
C HIS A 54 -11.63 -2.08 13.24
N THR A 55 -12.38 -0.98 13.29
CA THR A 55 -12.91 -0.32 12.09
C THR A 55 -11.80 0.22 11.19
N ILE A 56 -10.77 0.83 11.77
CA ILE A 56 -9.59 1.33 11.03
C ILE A 56 -8.83 0.15 10.39
N ALA A 57 -8.62 -0.95 11.13
CA ALA A 57 -7.96 -2.14 10.62
C ALA A 57 -8.76 -2.81 9.49
N LEU A 58 -10.10 -2.90 9.63
CA LEU A 58 -10.97 -3.41 8.57
C LEU A 58 -10.96 -2.50 7.34
N GLY A 59 -10.95 -1.18 7.53
CA GLY A 59 -10.80 -0.19 6.47
C GLY A 59 -9.50 -0.36 5.70
N SER A 60 -8.37 -0.48 6.41
CA SER A 60 -7.05 -0.68 5.78
C SER A 60 -7.01 -2.00 5.01
N MET A 61 -7.47 -3.11 5.61
CA MET A 61 -7.53 -4.42 4.95
C MET A 61 -8.39 -4.41 3.69
N SER A 62 -9.51 -3.68 3.70
CA SER A 62 -10.39 -3.55 2.53
C SER A 62 -9.66 -2.83 1.39
N ILE A 63 -9.03 -1.68 1.70
CA ILE A 63 -8.26 -0.89 0.73
C ILE A 63 -7.08 -1.69 0.18
N ASP A 64 -6.34 -2.42 1.02
CA ASP A 64 -5.22 -3.25 0.59
C ASP A 64 -5.66 -4.42 -0.28
N THR A 65 -6.84 -5.00 -0.01
CA THR A 65 -7.42 -6.03 -0.87
C THR A 65 -7.75 -5.46 -2.25
N PHE A 66 -8.32 -4.25 -2.32
CA PHE A 66 -8.54 -3.56 -3.59
C PHE A 66 -7.22 -3.32 -4.35
N TYR A 67 -6.16 -2.91 -3.65
CA TYR A 67 -4.84 -2.70 -4.26
C TYR A 67 -4.16 -3.99 -4.71
N LEU A 68 -4.34 -5.11 -4.00
CA LEU A 68 -3.90 -6.44 -4.43
C LEU A 68 -4.61 -6.87 -5.73
N ILE A 69 -5.92 -6.67 -5.82
CA ILE A 69 -6.70 -6.96 -7.03
C ILE A 69 -6.26 -6.05 -8.18
N ALA A 70 -6.04 -4.76 -7.91
CA ALA A 70 -5.52 -3.81 -8.89
C ALA A 70 -4.12 -4.20 -9.38
N ALA A 71 -3.26 -4.68 -8.48
CA ALA A 71 -1.94 -5.20 -8.81
C ALA A 71 -2.03 -6.41 -9.74
N GLN A 72 -2.92 -7.37 -9.43
CA GLN A 72 -3.17 -8.54 -10.29
C GLN A 72 -3.71 -8.16 -11.66
N ARG A 73 -4.65 -7.20 -11.72
CA ARG A 73 -5.22 -6.68 -12.97
C ARG A 73 -4.28 -5.75 -13.74
N ARG A 74 -3.13 -5.39 -13.14
CA ARG A 74 -2.16 -4.41 -13.68
C ARG A 74 -2.82 -3.07 -14.01
N ASP A 75 -3.81 -2.67 -13.21
CA ASP A 75 -4.56 -1.44 -13.40
C ASP A 75 -3.74 -0.24 -12.91
N LYS A 76 -3.12 0.47 -13.87
CA LYS A 76 -2.27 1.62 -13.58
C LYS A 76 -3.03 2.79 -12.95
N LEU A 77 -4.34 2.96 -13.24
CA LEU A 77 -5.12 4.04 -12.65
C LEU A 77 -5.31 3.82 -11.15
N ALA A 78 -5.64 2.59 -10.76
CA ALA A 78 -5.76 2.22 -9.36
C ALA A 78 -4.41 2.31 -8.61
N MET A 79 -3.30 1.96 -9.27
CA MET A 79 -1.95 2.15 -8.70
C MET A 79 -1.60 3.64 -8.50
N TRP A 80 -1.95 4.51 -9.45
CA TRP A 80 -1.76 5.96 -9.30
C TRP A 80 -2.65 6.56 -8.22
N LEU A 81 -3.89 6.08 -8.09
CA LEU A 81 -4.77 6.47 -6.97
C LEU A 81 -4.19 6.05 -5.62
N SER A 82 -3.53 4.88 -5.54
CA SER A 82 -2.79 4.48 -4.34
C SER A 82 -1.67 5.46 -4.00
N VAL A 83 -0.88 5.90 -4.98
CA VAL A 83 0.16 6.91 -4.78
C VAL A 83 -0.43 8.22 -4.23
N ILE A 84 -1.53 8.71 -4.81
CA ILE A 84 -2.20 9.93 -4.34
C ILE A 84 -2.69 9.76 -2.89
N GLY A 85 -3.33 8.62 -2.57
CA GLY A 85 -3.78 8.32 -1.22
C GLY A 85 -2.62 8.33 -0.20
N ARG A 86 -1.47 7.74 -0.56
CA ARG A 86 -0.27 7.74 0.29
C ARG A 86 0.31 9.14 0.49
N ILE A 87 0.29 10.00 -0.54
CA ILE A 87 0.73 11.40 -0.40
C ILE A 87 -0.16 12.16 0.59
N ILE A 88 -1.48 11.98 0.50
CA ILE A 88 -2.43 12.59 1.44
C ILE A 88 -2.15 12.08 2.85
N ALA A 89 -1.96 10.77 3.02
CA ALA A 89 -1.66 10.17 4.31
C ALA A 89 -0.36 10.73 4.93
N VAL A 90 0.71 10.85 4.14
CA VAL A 90 1.96 11.48 4.56
C VAL A 90 1.73 12.92 5.02
N GLY A 91 0.96 13.70 4.26
CA GLY A 91 0.61 15.08 4.61
C GLY A 91 -0.09 15.16 5.96
N THR A 92 -1.11 14.33 6.18
CA THR A 92 -1.86 14.28 7.44
C THR A 92 -0.97 13.85 8.61
N PHE A 93 -0.20 12.77 8.46
CA PHE A 93 0.66 12.26 9.53
C PHE A 93 1.85 13.17 9.88
N LEU A 94 2.27 14.04 8.95
CA LEU A 94 3.27 15.07 9.23
C LEU A 94 2.69 16.26 9.99
N ILE A 95 1.40 16.56 9.83
CA ILE A 95 0.72 17.66 10.53
C ILE A 95 0.43 17.29 11.99
N ASP A 96 -0.07 16.07 12.25
CA ASP A 96 -0.41 15.58 13.59
C ASP A 96 0.81 15.10 14.42
N ALA A 97 1.97 15.73 14.22
CA ALA A 97 3.29 15.22 14.59
C ALA A 97 3.41 14.65 16.02
N GLY A 98 3.91 13.41 16.10
CA GLY A 98 4.08 12.61 17.32
C GLY A 98 4.52 11.18 16.96
N PRO A 99 3.93 10.11 17.54
CA PRO A 99 4.19 8.72 17.16
C PRO A 99 3.98 8.42 15.66
N TRP A 100 3.13 9.22 15.01
CA TRP A 100 2.74 9.14 13.61
C TRP A 100 3.85 9.45 12.61
N ARG A 101 4.95 10.08 13.04
CA ARG A 101 6.05 10.45 12.16
C ARG A 101 6.73 9.23 11.52
N ASN A 102 6.82 8.11 12.24
CA ASN A 102 7.36 6.86 11.71
C ASN A 102 6.45 6.28 10.60
N ILE A 103 5.13 6.40 10.77
CA ILE A 103 4.14 5.97 9.78
C ILE A 103 4.21 6.87 8.55
N ALA A 104 4.37 8.19 8.73
CA ALA A 104 4.56 9.13 7.63
C ALA A 104 5.79 8.79 6.78
N ILE A 105 6.92 8.47 7.42
CA ILE A 105 8.15 8.07 6.71
C ILE A 105 7.92 6.77 5.92
N PHE A 106 7.30 5.77 6.55
CA PHE A 106 6.98 4.50 5.90
C PHE A 106 6.08 4.70 4.67
N GLU A 107 4.99 5.44 4.81
CA GLU A 107 4.07 5.74 3.72
C GLU A 107 4.75 6.54 2.59
N GLY A 108 5.65 7.47 2.94
CA GLY A 108 6.45 8.23 1.99
C GLY A 108 7.39 7.35 1.17
N VAL A 109 8.08 6.40 1.82
CA VAL A 109 8.96 5.44 1.14
C VAL A 109 8.15 4.52 0.23
N CYS A 110 7.04 3.96 0.72
CA CYS A 110 6.17 3.09 -0.07
C CYS A 110 5.57 3.82 -1.27
N GLY A 111 5.03 5.03 -1.07
CA GLY A 111 4.50 5.88 -2.12
C GLY A 111 5.56 6.29 -3.14
N GLY A 112 6.76 6.64 -2.68
CA GLY A 112 7.89 6.99 -3.54
C GLY A 112 8.37 5.82 -4.41
N LEU A 113 8.51 4.63 -3.84
CA LEU A 113 8.89 3.42 -4.58
C LEU A 113 7.84 3.06 -5.64
N LEU A 114 6.55 3.13 -5.27
CA LEU A 114 5.46 2.85 -6.21
C LEU A 114 5.41 3.88 -7.33
N ALA A 115 5.45 5.18 -7.01
CA ALA A 115 5.46 6.26 -7.98
C ALA A 115 6.67 6.16 -8.92
N GLY A 116 7.86 5.91 -8.36
CA GLY A 116 9.10 5.72 -9.13
C GLY A 116 8.98 4.55 -10.11
N SER A 117 8.42 3.42 -9.67
CA SER A 117 8.20 2.25 -10.53
C SER A 117 7.20 2.52 -11.65
N LEU A 118 6.11 3.24 -11.38
CA LEU A 118 5.11 3.63 -12.39
C LEU A 118 5.69 4.59 -13.43
N ILE A 119 6.50 5.56 -12.98
CA ILE A 119 7.18 6.52 -13.87
C ILE A 119 8.20 5.78 -14.74
N TRP A 120 8.98 4.87 -14.16
CA TRP A 120 9.95 4.05 -14.88
C TRP A 120 9.29 3.21 -15.96
N GLU A 121 8.21 2.50 -15.64
CA GLU A 121 7.45 1.71 -16.60
C GLU A 121 6.76 2.54 -17.68
N SER A 122 6.31 3.75 -17.34
CA SER A 122 5.74 4.67 -18.32
C SER A 122 6.79 5.24 -19.27
N ARG A 123 8.06 5.31 -18.85
CA ARG A 123 9.18 5.73 -19.70
C ARG A 123 9.65 4.58 -20.60
N ASP A 124 9.90 3.39 -20.05
CA ASP A 124 10.33 2.21 -20.82
C ASP A 124 9.28 1.80 -21.89
N GLY A 125 7.99 1.96 -21.57
CA GLY A 125 6.91 1.72 -22.54
C GLY A 125 6.90 2.68 -23.73
N LYS A 126 7.36 3.93 -23.55
CA LYS A 126 7.44 4.94 -24.63
C LYS A 126 8.67 4.75 -25.52
N GLU A 127 9.70 4.10 -25.02
CA GLU A 127 10.93 3.82 -25.78
C GLU A 127 10.72 2.67 -26.78
N LYS A 128 9.89 1.69 -26.42
CA LYS A 128 9.53 0.55 -27.28
C LYS A 128 8.56 0.88 -28.42
N ASP A 129 7.77 1.96 -28.29
CA ASP A 129 6.83 2.42 -29.33
C ASP A 129 7.50 3.30 -30.42
N LYS A 130 8.78 3.64 -30.23
CA LYS A 130 9.57 4.49 -31.16
C LYS A 130 10.56 3.72 -32.03
N GLN A 131 10.66 2.39 -31.86
CA GLN A 131 11.42 1.49 -32.74
C GLN A 131 10.48 0.74 -33.66
#